data_AF-A0A395V1E9-F1
#
_entry.id   AF-A0A395V1E9-F1
#
_cell.length_a   1.000
_cell.length_b   1.000
_cell.length_c   1.000
_cell.angle_alpha   90.00
_cell.angle_beta   90.00
_cell.angle_gamma   90.00
#
_symmetry.space_group_name_H-M   'P 1'
#
loop_
_entity.id
_entity.type
_entity.pdbx_description
1 polymer ?
#
loop_
_entity_poly.entity_id
_entity_poly.type
_entity_poly.pdbx_seq_one_letter_code
_entity_poly.pdbx_strand_id
1 'polypeptide(L)'
;MCILRWSRMENRSIRWIISAIYRGEKLEFNEYDESVKNWTKGILDNYRKDAEMTIRYCNELIEYGEKTADSKLLGFGYYHLAMTLYCLNDYDNIFDIVVRAIEHLEKAQSWSMLARACNILGIITSSRGNQPVAYDYYLDGLMYCKKYGLLEEQGIINVNCGALNIKVGRYEEAMEYFQKAMEYIASAPEEPSYHTRMISLYENMINCKVLENNFTGIDEMLEIVDREHLPFADAIDRLGMLISKTFYMHKSGQIEKRDECIRHIDSVITQDMLFLDLIEDFFVYLEVLFESGKSDEFWHLMELMEPMINNLKVTSMQMRLLGLKIRFYRNHHMSAEYLQAAGLYYELSERKELEAKAMIKEVIKLRANFEKVNRAKKRMEKENKRLAAQSETDPLTGMANRRKLNIQADEMFLHALKSGHNFALEILDVDYFKEYNDNYGHQEGDKCLIAIAGCISEVAGAHGGFCARYGGDEFVVMYENISKEAAKEYVEELRCKVMELALPHRYSKMLPIVTITQGMYCDVPKQENRVWDYLHVADEILYSVKTDSRGSCRVVDRAEFMLMSGYGTTIQGQA
;
A
#
# COMPACT_ATOMS: atom_id res chain seq x y z
N MET A 1 7.26 36.84 15.94
CA MET A 1 8.52 36.16 16.37
C MET A 1 8.45 34.62 16.35
N CYS A 2 7.29 33.98 16.06
CA CYS A 2 7.18 32.51 15.96
C CYS A 2 7.37 31.92 14.54
N ILE A 3 7.44 32.77 13.50
CA ILE A 3 7.41 32.35 12.07
C ILE A 3 8.76 31.75 11.58
N LEU A 4 9.88 31.97 12.30
CA LEU A 4 11.22 31.54 11.85
C LEU A 4 11.73 30.23 12.47
N ARG A 5 10.95 29.57 13.33
CA ARG A 5 11.38 28.32 14.02
C ARG A 5 10.96 27.04 13.31
N TRP A 6 10.10 27.10 12.29
CA TRP A 6 9.42 25.91 11.78
C TRP A 6 10.16 25.14 10.67
N SER A 7 11.04 25.80 9.91
CA SER A 7 11.86 25.15 8.87
C SER A 7 13.18 24.56 9.40
N ARG A 8 13.31 24.35 10.72
CA ARG A 8 14.61 24.26 11.42
C ARG A 8 14.75 23.09 12.40
N MET A 9 13.82 22.12 12.37
CA MET A 9 13.80 20.98 13.28
C MET A 9 13.72 19.68 12.48
N GLU A 10 14.84 19.22 11.92
CA GLU A 10 14.89 17.95 11.21
C GLU A 10 15.86 16.99 11.90
N ASN A 11 15.73 15.71 11.58
CA ASN A 11 16.76 14.69 11.77
C ASN A 11 17.09 14.23 10.34
N ARG A 12 18.33 13.83 10.04
CA ARG A 12 18.76 13.49 8.67
C ARG A 12 17.86 12.48 7.96
N SER A 13 17.36 11.45 8.65
CA SER A 13 16.40 10.50 8.07
C SER A 13 15.04 11.11 7.70
N ILE A 14 14.71 12.25 8.30
CA ILE A 14 13.48 13.01 8.08
C ILE A 14 13.66 13.97 6.91
N ARG A 15 14.83 14.60 6.78
CA ARG A 15 15.27 15.33 5.55
C ARG A 15 14.95 14.52 4.28
N TRP A 16 15.13 13.20 4.36
CA TRP A 16 14.90 12.27 3.25
C TRP A 16 13.42 12.03 2.95
N ILE A 17 12.59 11.79 3.98
CA ILE A 17 11.12 11.70 3.89
C ILE A 17 10.55 13.01 3.31
N ILE A 18 11.15 14.12 3.72
CA ILE A 18 10.76 15.50 3.40
C ILE A 18 11.00 15.86 1.93
N SER A 19 12.10 15.40 1.33
CA SER A 19 12.38 15.59 -0.10
C SER A 19 11.43 14.76 -1.00
N ALA A 20 10.90 13.65 -0.49
CA ALA A 20 9.98 12.75 -1.20
C ALA A 20 8.54 13.28 -1.27
N ILE A 21 8.14 14.09 -0.29
CA ILE A 21 6.82 14.73 -0.18
C ILE A 21 6.54 15.67 -1.36
N TYR A 22 7.53 16.45 -1.79
CA TYR A 22 7.35 17.48 -2.83
C TYR A 22 7.15 16.94 -4.26
N ARG A 23 7.43 15.66 -4.53
CA ARG A 23 7.36 15.10 -5.89
C ARG A 23 6.28 14.04 -6.13
N GLY A 24 5.73 13.46 -5.06
CA GLY A 24 4.69 12.42 -5.18
C GLY A 24 3.25 12.91 -4.97
N GLU A 25 3.04 14.10 -4.41
CA GLU A 25 1.71 14.55 -3.97
C GLU A 25 0.93 15.25 -5.09
N LYS A 26 0.62 14.50 -6.14
CA LYS A 26 -0.58 14.74 -6.95
C LYS A 26 -1.60 13.65 -6.63
N LEU A 27 -2.07 13.61 -5.38
CA LEU A 27 -3.42 13.12 -5.18
C LEU A 27 -4.31 14.11 -5.93
N GLU A 28 -4.87 13.68 -7.06
CA GLU A 28 -5.77 14.54 -7.81
C GLU A 28 -7.03 14.74 -6.97
N PHE A 29 -7.12 15.90 -6.34
CA PHE A 29 -8.35 16.42 -5.73
C PHE A 29 -9.15 17.24 -6.75
N ASN A 30 -8.85 17.10 -8.04
CA ASN A 30 -9.46 17.84 -9.15
C ASN A 30 -10.98 17.65 -9.20
N GLU A 31 -11.46 16.50 -8.76
CA GLU A 31 -12.87 16.10 -8.73
C GLU A 31 -13.65 16.68 -7.53
N TYR A 32 -12.96 17.28 -6.54
CA TYR A 32 -13.59 17.83 -5.34
C TYR A 32 -14.00 19.30 -5.50
N ASP A 33 -14.85 19.76 -4.57
CA ASP A 33 -15.25 21.15 -4.49
C ASP A 33 -14.07 22.10 -4.20
N GLU A 34 -14.30 23.39 -4.39
CA GLU A 34 -13.27 24.43 -4.23
C GLU A 34 -12.78 24.55 -2.78
N SER A 35 -13.61 24.19 -1.80
CA SER A 35 -13.24 24.24 -0.38
C SER A 35 -12.18 23.18 -0.06
N VAL A 36 -12.41 21.94 -0.49
CA VAL A 36 -11.45 20.83 -0.33
C VAL A 36 -10.14 21.14 -1.06
N LYS A 37 -10.21 21.69 -2.28
CA LYS A 37 -9.02 22.12 -3.03
C LYS A 37 -8.24 23.21 -2.29
N ASN A 38 -8.93 24.17 -1.70
CA ASN A 38 -8.30 25.23 -0.92
C ASN A 38 -7.63 24.71 0.35
N TRP A 39 -8.25 23.78 1.08
CA TRP A 39 -7.64 23.19 2.27
C TRP A 39 -6.44 22.31 1.93
N THR A 40 -6.56 21.41 0.95
CA THR A 40 -5.46 20.53 0.52
C THR A 40 -4.27 21.35 0.00
N LYS A 41 -4.52 22.35 -0.86
CA LYS A 41 -3.48 23.29 -1.29
C LYS A 41 -2.91 24.09 -0.13
N GLY A 42 -3.76 24.57 0.78
CA GLY A 42 -3.35 25.29 1.98
C GLY A 42 -2.42 24.47 2.87
N ILE A 43 -2.69 23.17 3.04
CA ILE A 43 -1.80 22.24 3.76
C ILE A 43 -0.44 22.20 3.07
N LEU A 44 -0.39 21.94 1.76
CA LEU A 44 0.87 21.78 1.01
C LEU A 44 1.69 23.08 0.93
N ASP A 45 1.02 24.21 0.71
CA ASP A 45 1.66 25.52 0.57
C ASP A 45 2.27 26.02 1.89
N ASN A 46 1.61 25.72 3.02
CA ASN A 46 2.04 26.10 4.36
C ASN A 46 2.86 25.03 5.07
N TYR A 47 2.93 23.81 4.51
CA TYR A 47 3.71 22.72 5.10
C TYR A 47 5.17 23.16 5.32
N ARG A 48 5.64 22.99 6.56
CA ARG A 48 6.93 23.48 7.10
C ARG A 48 7.18 25.00 7.07
N LYS A 49 6.22 25.80 6.63
CA LYS A 49 6.28 27.28 6.68
C LYS A 49 5.45 27.86 7.82
N ASP A 50 4.25 27.33 8.03
CA ASP A 50 3.32 27.77 9.06
C ASP A 50 2.55 26.58 9.65
N ALA A 51 2.95 26.20 10.87
CA ALA A 51 2.37 25.06 11.59
C ALA A 51 0.91 25.30 11.94
N GLU A 52 0.59 26.51 12.38
CA GLU A 52 -0.73 26.87 12.87
C GLU A 52 -1.73 26.84 11.72
N MET A 53 -1.34 27.42 10.57
CA MET A 53 -2.15 27.34 9.36
C MET A 53 -2.28 25.92 8.83
N THR A 54 -1.21 25.13 8.84
CA THR A 54 -1.24 23.73 8.40
C THR A 54 -2.20 22.90 9.27
N ILE A 55 -2.09 23.00 10.60
CA ILE A 55 -2.99 22.31 11.56
C ILE A 55 -4.44 22.74 11.32
N ARG A 56 -4.69 24.03 11.14
CA ARG A 56 -6.03 24.55 10.86
C ARG A 56 -6.61 23.91 9.60
N TYR A 57 -5.89 23.93 8.48
CA TYR A 57 -6.39 23.33 7.25
C TYR A 57 -6.56 21.81 7.36
N CYS A 58 -5.68 21.11 8.07
CA CYS A 58 -5.87 19.69 8.36
C CYS A 58 -7.17 19.43 9.13
N ASN A 59 -7.46 20.22 10.17
CA ASN A 59 -8.68 20.04 10.97
C ASN A 59 -9.95 20.30 10.15
N GLU A 60 -9.98 21.35 9.33
CA GLU A 60 -11.12 21.64 8.43
C GLU A 60 -11.34 20.49 7.44
N LEU A 61 -10.25 19.96 6.86
CA LEU A 61 -10.31 18.83 5.93
C LEU A 61 -10.79 17.54 6.61
N ILE A 62 -10.31 17.26 7.83
CA ILE A 62 -10.72 16.10 8.61
C ILE A 62 -12.20 16.22 8.96
N GLU A 63 -12.67 17.35 9.46
CA GLU A 63 -14.07 17.55 9.83
C GLU A 63 -15.00 17.34 8.63
N TYR A 64 -14.63 17.86 7.46
CA TYR A 64 -15.37 17.63 6.23
C TYR A 64 -15.34 16.15 5.79
N GLY A 65 -14.15 15.52 5.87
CA GLY A 65 -13.98 14.10 5.58
C GLY A 65 -14.83 13.20 6.49
N GLU A 66 -14.98 13.55 7.76
CA GLU A 66 -15.82 12.81 8.72
C GLU A 66 -17.31 12.93 8.35
N LYS A 67 -17.76 14.13 7.98
CA LYS A 67 -19.15 14.38 7.53
C LYS A 67 -19.50 13.65 6.24
N THR A 68 -18.53 13.52 5.33
CA THR A 68 -18.71 12.88 4.02
C THR A 68 -18.32 11.40 4.00
N ALA A 69 -17.78 10.89 5.11
CA ALA A 69 -17.19 9.55 5.21
C ALA A 69 -16.11 9.26 4.14
N ASP A 70 -15.39 10.29 3.68
CA ASP A 70 -14.39 10.17 2.62
C ASP A 70 -13.01 9.80 3.20
N SER A 71 -12.60 8.55 2.96
CA SER A 71 -11.31 8.04 3.45
C SER A 71 -10.09 8.67 2.76
N LYS A 72 -10.22 9.20 1.54
CA LYS A 72 -9.12 9.90 0.86
C LYS A 72 -8.81 11.23 1.55
N LEU A 73 -9.86 11.99 1.91
CA LEU A 73 -9.71 13.26 2.65
C LEU A 73 -9.19 13.03 4.08
N LEU A 74 -9.77 12.05 4.78
CA LEU A 74 -9.35 11.69 6.14
C LEU A 74 -7.90 11.20 6.18
N GLY A 75 -7.52 10.31 5.27
CA GLY A 75 -6.15 9.79 5.20
C GLY A 75 -5.13 10.90 4.97
N PHE A 76 -5.43 11.83 4.05
CA PHE A 76 -4.57 12.97 3.77
C PHE A 76 -4.47 13.94 4.98
N GLY A 77 -5.61 14.34 5.54
CA GLY A 77 -5.66 15.27 6.66
C GLY A 77 -4.95 14.74 7.91
N TYR A 78 -5.23 13.49 8.31
CA TYR A 78 -4.58 12.88 9.46
C TYR A 78 -3.06 12.69 9.25
N TYR A 79 -2.62 12.31 8.04
CA TYR A 79 -1.20 12.16 7.75
C TYR A 79 -0.43 13.48 7.87
N HIS A 80 -0.92 14.56 7.24
CA HIS A 80 -0.22 15.85 7.30
C HIS A 80 -0.32 16.51 8.69
N LEU A 81 -1.41 16.27 9.43
CA LEU A 81 -1.51 16.65 10.83
C LEU A 81 -0.45 15.94 11.67
N ALA A 82 -0.30 14.62 11.52
CA ALA A 82 0.74 13.86 12.22
C ALA A 82 2.13 14.36 11.88
N MET A 83 2.44 14.61 10.61
CA MET A 83 3.73 15.14 10.19
C MET A 83 4.02 16.52 10.78
N THR A 84 2.99 17.37 10.86
CA THR A 84 3.09 18.71 11.43
C THR A 84 3.36 18.65 12.93
N LEU A 85 2.64 17.80 13.66
CA LEU A 85 2.86 17.57 15.09
C LEU A 85 4.22 16.94 15.38
N TYR A 86 4.67 16.03 14.50
CA TYR A 86 6.00 15.45 14.57
C TYR A 86 7.08 16.55 14.53
N CYS A 87 7.00 17.45 13.55
CA CYS A 87 7.95 18.56 13.41
C CYS A 87 7.89 19.55 14.59
N LEU A 88 6.74 19.66 15.26
CA LEU A 88 6.58 20.43 16.50
C LEU A 88 7.10 19.71 17.75
N ASN A 89 7.53 18.45 17.60
CA ASN A 89 7.90 17.58 18.71
C ASN A 89 6.73 17.34 19.69
N ASP A 90 5.49 17.50 19.22
CA ASP A 90 4.26 17.27 19.99
C ASP A 90 3.85 15.80 19.88
N TYR A 91 4.36 15.04 20.83
CA TYR A 91 4.24 13.58 20.85
C TYR A 91 3.03 13.07 21.62
N ASP A 92 2.30 13.93 22.33
CA ASP A 92 1.28 13.48 23.28
C ASP A 92 0.15 12.71 22.57
N ASN A 93 -0.14 13.07 21.31
CA ASN A 93 -1.24 12.46 20.53
C ASN A 93 -0.86 11.96 19.13
N ILE A 94 0.40 12.08 18.73
CA ILE A 94 0.79 11.74 17.35
C ILE A 94 0.50 10.28 16.98
N PHE A 95 0.62 9.37 17.94
CA PHE A 95 0.45 7.93 17.69
C PHE A 95 -0.98 7.62 17.22
N ASP A 96 -1.99 8.17 17.92
CA ASP A 96 -3.41 7.97 17.54
C ASP A 96 -3.70 8.55 16.15
N ILE A 97 -3.14 9.72 15.85
CA ILE A 97 -3.35 10.42 14.58
C ILE A 97 -2.75 9.63 13.41
N VAL A 98 -1.51 9.14 13.53
CA VAL A 98 -0.88 8.34 12.46
C VAL A 98 -1.63 7.03 12.24
N VAL A 99 -2.12 6.41 13.31
CA VAL A 99 -2.89 5.16 13.23
C VAL A 99 -4.22 5.36 12.51
N ARG A 100 -4.94 6.46 12.79
CA ARG A 100 -6.13 6.85 12.02
C ARG A 100 -5.80 7.12 10.56
N ALA A 101 -4.66 7.78 10.30
CA ALA A 101 -4.20 8.01 8.93
C ALA A 101 -4.03 6.68 8.18
N ILE A 102 -3.34 5.70 8.77
CA ILE A 102 -3.12 4.37 8.15
C ILE A 102 -4.42 3.69 7.72
N GLU A 103 -5.44 3.66 8.60
CA GLU A 103 -6.73 3.03 8.27
C GLU A 103 -7.38 3.67 7.03
N HIS A 104 -7.37 4.99 6.98
CA HIS A 104 -7.99 5.73 5.88
C HIS A 104 -7.15 5.70 4.60
N LEU A 105 -5.82 5.75 4.72
CA LEU A 105 -4.90 5.64 3.58
C LEU A 105 -4.98 4.25 2.92
N GLU A 106 -5.15 3.18 3.70
CA GLU A 106 -5.36 1.84 3.16
C GLU A 106 -6.68 1.74 2.38
N LYS A 107 -7.78 2.29 2.92
CA LYS A 107 -9.08 2.35 2.23
C LYS A 107 -9.02 3.19 0.95
N ALA A 108 -8.28 4.30 1.00
CA ALA A 108 -8.07 5.20 -0.14
C ALA A 108 -7.05 4.67 -1.16
N GLN A 109 -6.36 3.56 -0.87
CA GLN A 109 -5.30 2.99 -1.70
C GLN A 109 -4.13 3.94 -1.95
N SER A 110 -3.87 4.84 -1.00
CA SER A 110 -2.76 5.81 -1.04
C SER A 110 -1.46 5.17 -0.55
N TRP A 111 -0.90 4.24 -1.33
CA TRP A 111 0.17 3.33 -0.90
C TRP A 111 1.48 4.02 -0.50
N SER A 112 1.90 5.09 -1.21
CA SER A 112 3.09 5.87 -0.86
C SER A 112 2.96 6.50 0.53
N MET A 113 1.85 7.21 0.79
CA MET A 113 1.58 7.83 2.10
C MET A 113 1.42 6.77 3.19
N LEU A 114 0.82 5.61 2.88
CA LEU A 114 0.70 4.50 3.81
C LEU A 114 2.07 3.97 4.25
N ALA A 115 2.98 3.75 3.30
CA ALA A 115 4.36 3.32 3.60
C ALA A 115 5.11 4.37 4.43
N ARG A 116 4.93 5.67 4.12
CA ARG A 116 5.50 6.78 4.91
C ARG A 116 4.91 6.83 6.33
N ALA A 117 3.60 6.62 6.49
CA ALA A 117 2.94 6.55 7.79
C ALA A 117 3.51 5.41 8.66
N CYS A 118 3.73 4.23 8.09
CA CYS A 118 4.41 3.11 8.75
C CYS A 118 5.84 3.50 9.17
N ASN A 119 6.60 4.17 8.29
CA ASN A 119 7.94 4.64 8.60
C ASN A 119 7.95 5.60 9.80
N ILE A 120 7.01 6.55 9.86
CA ILE A 120 6.87 7.51 10.96
C ILE A 120 6.55 6.79 12.28
N LEU A 121 5.65 5.79 12.26
CA LEU A 121 5.40 4.97 13.45
C LEU A 121 6.64 4.24 13.92
N GLY A 122 7.45 3.71 13.00
CA GLY A 122 8.73 3.11 13.32
C GLY A 122 9.67 4.09 14.02
N ILE A 123 9.81 5.32 13.51
CA ILE A 123 10.66 6.36 14.09
C ILE A 123 10.18 6.74 15.49
N ILE A 124 8.89 7.04 15.67
CA ILE A 124 8.29 7.44 16.95
C ILE A 124 8.41 6.32 17.99
N THR A 125 8.23 5.08 17.56
CA THR A 125 8.32 3.91 18.44
C THR A 125 9.77 3.61 18.83
N SER A 126 10.71 3.81 17.91
CA SER A 126 12.15 3.70 18.18
C SER A 126 12.62 4.77 19.16
N SER A 127 12.21 6.03 18.99
CA SER A 127 12.64 7.15 19.85
C SER A 127 12.16 7.00 21.30
N ARG A 128 11.04 6.30 21.50
CA ARG A 128 10.50 5.92 22.82
C ARG A 128 11.07 4.63 23.40
N GLY A 129 12.04 4.01 22.72
CA GLY A 129 12.79 2.86 23.22
C GLY A 129 12.09 1.51 23.04
N ASN A 130 11.18 1.38 22.08
CA ASN A 130 10.56 0.09 21.74
C ASN A 130 11.01 -0.38 20.34
N GLN A 131 12.25 -0.86 20.27
CA GLN A 131 12.90 -1.28 19.02
C GLN A 131 12.17 -2.42 18.30
N PRO A 132 11.66 -3.48 18.98
CA PRO A 132 10.97 -4.57 18.29
C PRO A 132 9.70 -4.09 17.55
N VAL A 133 8.86 -3.27 18.22
CA VAL A 133 7.64 -2.75 17.58
C VAL A 133 7.98 -1.74 16.48
N ALA A 134 9.03 -0.94 16.66
CA ALA A 134 9.52 -0.06 15.59
C ALA A 134 9.91 -0.85 14.33
N TYR A 135 10.60 -1.98 14.52
CA TYR A 135 11.00 -2.85 13.43
C TYR A 135 9.80 -3.47 12.69
N ASP A 136 8.78 -3.92 13.42
CA ASP A 136 7.53 -4.41 12.81
C ASP A 136 6.90 -3.36 11.87
N TYR A 137 6.82 -2.09 12.30
CA TYR A 137 6.28 -1.01 11.46
C TYR A 137 7.14 -0.75 10.21
N TYR A 138 8.47 -0.84 10.30
CA TYR A 138 9.32 -0.73 9.13
C TYR A 138 9.10 -1.88 8.15
N LEU A 139 8.94 -3.12 8.65
CA LEU A 139 8.64 -4.28 7.82
C LEU A 139 7.28 -4.15 7.11
N ASP A 140 6.25 -3.64 7.80
CA ASP A 140 4.95 -3.34 7.21
C ASP A 140 5.09 -2.32 6.06
N GLY A 141 5.85 -1.25 6.27
CA GLY A 141 6.15 -0.26 5.23
C GLY A 141 6.89 -0.88 4.03
N LEU A 142 7.93 -1.68 4.26
CA LEU A 142 8.69 -2.37 3.20
C LEU A 142 7.83 -3.37 2.42
N MET A 143 6.90 -4.05 3.09
CA MET A 143 5.93 -4.94 2.45
C MET A 143 5.09 -4.18 1.43
N TYR A 144 4.54 -3.02 1.82
CA TYR A 144 3.78 -2.17 0.89
C TYR A 144 4.66 -1.65 -0.26
N CYS A 145 5.90 -1.25 0.03
CA CYS A 145 6.82 -0.78 -0.99
C CYS A 145 7.12 -1.85 -2.04
N LYS A 146 7.42 -3.08 -1.60
CA LYS A 146 7.68 -4.21 -2.51
C LYS A 146 6.44 -4.58 -3.33
N LYS A 147 5.25 -4.53 -2.72
CA LYS A 147 3.99 -4.89 -3.38
C LYS A 147 3.61 -3.91 -4.49
N TYR A 148 3.87 -2.61 -4.29
CA TYR A 148 3.41 -1.55 -5.19
C TYR A 148 4.53 -0.81 -5.93
N GLY A 149 5.78 -1.29 -5.86
CA GLY A 149 6.91 -0.73 -6.59
C GLY A 149 7.35 0.66 -6.09
N LEU A 150 7.21 0.93 -4.79
CA LEU A 150 7.51 2.23 -4.17
C LEU A 150 8.99 2.34 -3.79
N LEU A 151 9.84 2.52 -4.79
CA LEU A 151 11.30 2.48 -4.60
C LEU A 151 11.83 3.61 -3.70
N GLU A 152 11.21 4.79 -3.74
CA GLU A 152 11.61 5.92 -2.88
C GLU A 152 11.39 5.64 -1.41
N GLU A 153 10.17 5.26 -1.07
CA GLU A 153 9.79 4.89 0.29
C GLU A 153 10.61 3.69 0.77
N GLN A 154 10.90 2.74 -0.11
CA GLN A 154 11.75 1.59 0.20
C GLN A 154 13.16 2.03 0.60
N GLY A 155 13.79 2.92 -0.16
CA GLY A 155 15.13 3.44 0.16
C GLY A 155 15.15 4.15 1.52
N ILE A 156 14.15 4.98 1.80
CA ILE A 156 14.02 5.71 3.07
C ILE A 156 13.85 4.75 4.26
N ILE A 157 12.94 3.78 4.14
CA ILE A 157 12.68 2.83 5.23
C ILE A 157 13.90 1.95 5.48
N ASN A 158 14.62 1.55 4.43
CA ASN A 158 15.86 0.79 4.57
C ASN A 158 16.92 1.56 5.39
N VAL A 159 17.12 2.86 5.17
CA VAL A 159 18.04 3.65 6.01
C VAL A 159 17.63 3.61 7.48
N ASN A 160 16.34 3.73 7.79
CA ASN A 160 15.84 3.67 9.16
C ASN A 160 15.98 2.28 9.79
N CYS A 161 15.78 1.20 9.01
CA CYS A 161 16.11 -0.16 9.42
C CYS A 161 17.60 -0.30 9.75
N GLY A 162 18.49 0.23 8.90
CA GLY A 162 19.93 0.22 9.14
C GLY A 162 20.30 0.94 10.43
N ALA A 163 19.80 2.16 10.62
CA ALA A 163 20.02 2.93 11.84
C ALA A 163 19.47 2.23 13.10
N LEU A 164 18.33 1.54 13.02
CA LEU A 164 17.80 0.75 14.12
C LEU A 164 18.70 -0.46 14.45
N ASN A 165 19.22 -1.14 13.44
CA ASN A 165 20.12 -2.28 13.63
C ASN A 165 21.47 -1.87 14.25
N ILE A 166 22.03 -0.70 13.88
CA ILE A 166 23.19 -0.11 14.57
C ILE A 166 22.91 0.02 16.08
N LYS A 167 21.74 0.56 16.45
CA LYS A 167 21.39 0.80 17.88
C LYS A 167 21.33 -0.47 18.72
N VAL A 168 21.13 -1.64 18.11
CA VAL A 168 21.08 -2.94 18.79
C VAL A 168 22.33 -3.80 18.54
N GLY A 169 23.35 -3.25 17.87
CA GLY A 169 24.62 -3.94 17.60
C GLY A 169 24.60 -4.96 16.47
N ARG A 170 23.61 -4.89 15.57
CA ARG A 170 23.46 -5.76 14.39
C ARG A 170 24.08 -5.11 13.15
N TYR A 171 25.40 -5.00 13.13
CA TYR A 171 26.13 -4.19 12.13
C TYR A 171 26.08 -4.77 10.72
N GLU A 172 26.17 -6.09 10.57
CA GLU A 172 26.09 -6.77 9.28
C GLU A 172 24.75 -6.49 8.60
N GLU A 173 23.63 -6.69 9.31
CA GLU A 173 22.30 -6.42 8.78
C GLU A 173 22.08 -4.92 8.53
N ALA A 174 22.66 -4.05 9.37
CA ALA A 174 22.61 -2.61 9.13
C ALA A 174 23.26 -2.25 7.79
N MET A 175 24.43 -2.82 7.49
CA MET A 175 25.14 -2.60 6.23
C MET A 175 24.33 -3.11 5.02
N GLU A 176 23.68 -4.27 5.13
CA GLU A 176 22.78 -4.75 4.07
C GLU A 176 21.64 -3.77 3.78
N TYR A 177 21.05 -3.20 4.83
CA TYR A 177 19.98 -2.22 4.69
C TYR A 177 20.48 -0.93 4.02
N PHE A 178 21.66 -0.44 4.39
CA PHE A 178 22.26 0.71 3.72
C PHE A 178 22.60 0.44 2.25
N GLN A 179 23.10 -0.76 1.94
CA GLN A 179 23.37 -1.16 0.55
C GLN A 179 22.08 -1.18 -0.29
N LYS A 180 20.98 -1.75 0.24
CA LYS A 180 19.66 -1.73 -0.40
C LYS A 180 19.13 -0.30 -0.61
N ALA A 181 19.40 0.61 0.34
CA ALA A 181 19.05 2.02 0.17
C ALA A 181 19.92 2.69 -0.91
N MET A 182 21.21 2.36 -0.98
CA MET A 182 22.15 2.90 -1.96
C MET A 182 21.74 2.58 -3.39
N GLU A 183 21.35 1.33 -3.65
CA GLU A 183 20.90 0.88 -4.98
C GLU A 183 19.77 1.77 -5.51
N TYR A 184 18.83 2.15 -4.65
CA TYR A 184 17.76 3.07 -5.01
C TYR A 184 18.28 4.48 -5.29
N ILE A 185 19.02 5.08 -4.36
CA ILE A 185 19.46 6.48 -4.49
C ILE A 185 20.33 6.65 -5.75
N ALA A 186 21.23 5.69 -5.99
CA ALA A 186 22.09 5.65 -7.18
C ALA A 186 21.30 5.53 -8.50
N SER A 187 20.09 4.98 -8.47
CA SER A 187 19.22 4.87 -9.66
C SER A 187 18.58 6.20 -10.07
N ALA A 188 18.62 7.23 -9.22
CA ALA A 188 18.01 8.54 -9.45
C ALA A 188 19.00 9.71 -9.22
N PRO A 189 20.09 9.80 -9.99
CA PRO A 189 21.14 10.81 -9.78
C PRO A 189 20.69 12.26 -10.07
N GLU A 190 19.65 12.43 -10.88
CA GLU A 190 19.10 13.74 -11.27
C GLU A 190 18.25 14.40 -10.17
N GLU A 191 18.01 13.71 -9.05
CA GLU A 191 17.24 14.24 -7.93
C GLU A 191 18.01 15.39 -7.23
N PRO A 192 17.43 16.59 -7.03
CA PRO A 192 18.07 17.67 -6.28
C PRO A 192 18.64 17.31 -4.90
N SER A 193 18.07 16.31 -4.23
CA SER A 193 18.55 15.83 -2.92
C SER A 193 19.54 14.66 -3.01
N TYR A 194 19.94 14.24 -4.22
CA TYR A 194 20.81 13.08 -4.44
C TYR A 194 22.11 13.15 -3.63
N HIS A 195 22.88 14.23 -3.74
CA HIS A 195 24.17 14.34 -3.05
C HIS A 195 24.02 14.35 -1.53
N THR A 196 23.08 15.10 -0.96
CA THR A 196 22.75 15.08 0.47
C THR A 196 22.36 13.67 0.94
N ARG A 197 21.54 12.96 0.16
CA ARG A 197 21.15 11.57 0.45
C ARG A 197 22.36 10.62 0.41
N MET A 198 23.23 10.73 -0.59
CA MET A 198 24.45 9.92 -0.65
C MET A 198 25.40 10.20 0.52
N ILE A 199 25.61 11.47 0.90
CA ILE A 199 26.46 11.83 2.05
C ILE A 199 25.93 11.20 3.34
N SER A 200 24.63 11.37 3.62
CA SER A 200 24.03 10.79 4.81
C SER A 200 24.06 9.26 4.82
N LEU A 201 24.02 8.61 3.64
CA LEU A 201 24.17 7.15 3.56
C LEU A 201 25.60 6.71 3.87
N TYR A 202 26.59 7.38 3.27
CA TYR A 202 28.00 7.09 3.52
C TYR A 202 28.36 7.33 4.99
N GLU A 203 27.88 8.39 5.62
CA GLU A 203 28.09 8.58 7.07
C GLU A 203 27.54 7.41 7.88
N ASN A 204 26.31 6.97 7.61
CA ASN A 204 25.71 5.83 8.31
C ASN A 204 26.55 4.56 8.13
N MET A 205 27.05 4.30 6.93
CA MET A 205 27.92 3.15 6.64
C MET A 205 29.28 3.26 7.33
N ILE A 206 29.90 4.45 7.30
CA ILE A 206 31.17 4.72 7.99
C ILE A 206 31.00 4.52 9.49
N ASN A 207 29.99 5.15 10.10
CA ASN A 207 29.73 5.03 11.52
C ASN A 207 29.39 3.59 11.93
N CYS A 208 28.65 2.84 11.09
CA CYS A 208 28.42 1.42 11.28
C CYS A 208 29.73 0.62 11.36
N LYS A 209 30.63 0.82 10.38
CA LYS A 209 31.95 0.17 10.34
C LYS A 209 32.85 0.56 11.51
N VAL A 210 32.83 1.84 11.90
CA VAL A 210 33.58 2.32 13.07
C VAL A 210 33.08 1.65 14.35
N LEU A 211 31.76 1.53 14.53
CA LEU A 211 31.17 0.86 15.70
C LEU A 211 31.44 -0.65 15.71
N GLU A 212 31.53 -1.28 14.54
CA GLU A 212 31.95 -2.69 14.38
C GLU A 212 33.45 -2.89 14.67
N ASN A 213 34.24 -1.82 14.81
CA ASN A 213 35.71 -1.84 14.81
C ASN A 213 36.32 -2.43 13.52
N ASN A 214 35.64 -2.24 12.39
CA ASN A 214 36.09 -2.68 11.06
C ASN A 214 36.42 -1.47 10.18
N PHE A 215 37.70 -1.11 10.13
CA PHE A 215 38.14 0.09 9.40
C PHE A 215 38.33 -0.12 7.89
N THR A 216 38.12 -1.33 7.39
CA THR A 216 38.40 -1.70 6.00
C THR A 216 37.51 -0.93 5.03
N GLY A 217 38.11 -0.28 4.03
CA GLY A 217 37.40 0.47 2.98
C GLY A 217 36.73 1.77 3.45
N ILE A 218 36.97 2.23 4.68
CA ILE A 218 36.46 3.54 5.13
C ILE A 218 37.13 4.68 4.35
N ASP A 219 38.45 4.61 4.15
CA ASP A 219 39.19 5.66 3.41
C ASP A 219 38.69 5.78 1.95
N GLU A 220 38.36 4.67 1.30
CA GLU A 220 37.77 4.66 -0.04
C GLU A 220 36.39 5.35 -0.07
N MET A 221 35.54 5.06 0.93
CA MET A 221 34.23 5.74 1.06
C MET A 221 34.40 7.24 1.28
N LEU A 222 35.36 7.65 2.12
CA LEU A 222 35.66 9.06 2.36
C LEU A 222 36.17 9.76 1.08
N GLU A 223 37.01 9.09 0.29
CA GLU A 223 37.49 9.63 -0.98
C GLU A 223 36.36 9.83 -1.99
N ILE A 224 35.43 8.86 -2.09
CA ILE A 224 34.24 8.98 -2.94
C ILE A 224 33.39 10.18 -2.50
N VAL A 225 33.10 10.29 -1.20
CA VAL A 225 32.34 11.43 -0.65
C VAL A 225 33.00 12.75 -1.01
N ASP A 226 34.31 12.89 -0.74
CA ASP A 226 35.03 14.14 -0.93
C ASP A 226 35.09 14.57 -2.40
N ARG A 227 35.20 13.59 -3.31
CA ARG A 227 35.27 13.83 -4.75
C ARG A 227 33.90 14.08 -5.39
N GLU A 228 32.89 13.27 -5.06
CA GLU A 228 31.66 13.17 -5.85
C GLU A 228 30.45 13.87 -5.21
N HIS A 229 30.42 14.01 -3.88
CA HIS A 229 29.23 14.52 -3.19
C HIS A 229 29.49 15.79 -2.37
N LEU A 230 30.63 15.88 -1.69
CA LEU A 230 30.97 17.02 -0.85
C LEU A 230 31.00 18.37 -1.60
N PRO A 231 31.35 18.47 -2.90
CA PRO A 231 31.25 19.73 -3.64
C PRO A 231 29.83 20.34 -3.63
N PHE A 232 28.80 19.51 -3.55
CA PHE A 232 27.38 19.91 -3.58
C PHE A 232 26.76 20.02 -2.18
N ALA A 233 27.51 19.67 -1.13
CA ALA A 233 27.04 19.63 0.25
C ALA A 233 26.82 21.04 0.82
N ASP A 234 25.73 21.20 1.59
CA ASP A 234 25.52 22.37 2.42
C ASP A 234 26.40 22.34 3.69
N ALA A 235 26.30 23.36 4.54
CA ALA A 235 27.10 23.46 5.76
C ALA A 235 26.81 22.34 6.78
N ILE A 236 25.57 21.84 6.84
CA ILE A 236 25.13 20.81 7.79
C ILE A 236 25.68 19.45 7.35
N ASP A 237 25.58 19.16 6.05
CA ASP A 237 26.09 17.93 5.46
C ASP A 237 27.61 17.84 5.64
N ARG A 238 28.34 18.95 5.39
CA ARG A 238 29.80 19.05 5.62
C ARG A 238 30.18 18.82 7.08
N LEU A 239 29.43 19.41 8.01
CA LEU A 239 29.73 19.27 9.42
C LEU A 239 29.51 17.84 9.93
N GLY A 240 28.40 17.19 9.58
CA GLY A 240 28.18 15.79 9.99
C GLY A 240 29.23 14.84 9.39
N MET A 241 29.69 15.11 8.16
CA MET A 241 30.76 14.31 7.56
C MET A 241 32.08 14.53 8.30
N LEU A 242 32.36 15.77 8.72
CA LEU A 242 33.53 16.09 9.53
C LEU A 242 33.47 15.41 10.92
N ILE A 243 32.30 15.36 11.54
CA ILE A 243 32.08 14.62 12.80
C ILE A 243 32.33 13.12 12.59
N SER A 244 31.77 12.52 11.54
CA SER A 244 31.97 11.09 11.21
C SER A 244 33.44 10.77 10.93
N LYS A 245 34.15 11.64 10.19
CA LYS A 245 35.62 11.55 10.01
C LYS A 245 36.36 11.59 11.34
N THR A 246 35.97 12.51 12.23
CA THR A 246 36.59 12.65 13.55
C THR A 246 36.38 11.41 14.41
N PHE A 247 35.19 10.81 14.36
CA PHE A 247 34.88 9.56 15.04
C PHE A 247 35.72 8.39 14.54
N TYR A 248 35.83 8.25 13.21
CA TYR A 248 36.73 7.27 12.58
C TYR A 248 38.18 7.46 13.00
N MET A 249 38.71 8.69 12.93
CA MET A 249 40.09 9.00 13.32
C MET A 249 40.34 8.71 14.80
N HIS A 250 39.36 8.98 15.65
CA HIS A 250 39.46 8.66 17.07
C HIS A 250 39.56 7.14 17.30
N LYS A 251 38.65 6.35 16.73
CA LYS A 251 38.63 4.88 16.94
C LYS A 251 39.77 4.15 16.22
N SER A 252 40.28 4.69 15.12
CA SER A 252 41.46 4.15 14.42
C SER A 252 42.81 4.59 15.02
N GLY A 253 42.81 5.46 16.03
CA GLY A 253 44.04 5.91 16.71
C GLY A 253 44.81 7.02 15.99
N GLN A 254 44.21 7.70 15.01
CA GLN A 254 44.82 8.82 14.27
C GLN A 254 44.71 10.14 15.06
N ILE A 255 45.46 10.24 16.16
CA ILE A 255 45.35 11.31 17.17
C ILE A 255 45.54 12.72 16.56
N GLU A 256 46.59 12.94 15.77
CA GLU A 256 46.91 14.27 15.22
C GLU A 256 45.80 14.79 14.29
N LYS A 257 45.36 13.95 13.35
CA LYS A 257 44.27 14.28 12.42
C LYS A 257 42.94 14.49 13.13
N ARG A 258 42.65 13.67 14.14
CA ARG A 258 41.46 13.83 14.99
C ARG A 258 41.47 15.21 15.65
N ASP A 259 42.58 15.58 16.28
CA ASP A 259 42.69 16.85 17.01
C ASP A 259 42.64 18.07 16.09
N GLU A 260 43.10 17.94 14.83
CA GLU A 260 42.89 18.95 13.80
C GLU A 260 41.40 19.10 13.44
N CYS A 261 40.69 17.99 13.25
CA CYS A 261 39.25 18.03 12.98
C CYS A 261 38.47 18.63 14.16
N ILE A 262 38.84 18.31 15.41
CA ILE A 262 38.21 18.87 16.61
C ILE A 262 38.33 20.40 16.62
N ARG A 263 39.52 20.95 16.36
CA ARG A 263 39.73 22.40 16.27
C ARG A 263 38.88 23.04 15.17
N HIS A 264 38.78 22.37 14.02
CA HIS A 264 37.96 22.87 12.92
C HIS A 264 36.47 22.85 13.29
N ILE A 265 35.95 21.75 13.85
CA ILE A 265 34.57 21.65 14.29
C ILE A 265 34.25 22.76 15.31
N ASP A 266 35.09 22.94 16.33
CA ASP A 266 34.88 23.94 17.37
C ASP A 266 34.84 25.38 16.81
N SER A 267 35.63 25.67 15.78
CA SER A 267 35.62 26.98 15.10
C SER A 267 34.36 27.25 14.27
N VAL A 268 33.62 26.21 13.88
CA VAL A 268 32.45 26.28 12.99
C VAL A 268 31.14 26.17 13.76
N ILE A 269 31.13 25.47 14.90
CA ILE A 269 29.96 25.37 15.77
C ILE A 269 29.66 26.74 16.38
N THR A 270 28.43 27.22 16.19
CA THR A 270 27.95 28.50 16.72
C THR A 270 26.56 28.33 17.36
N GLN A 271 26.15 29.29 18.20
CA GLN A 271 24.82 29.28 18.82
C GLN A 271 23.65 29.28 17.81
N ASP A 272 23.86 29.81 16.61
CA ASP A 272 22.85 29.91 15.56
C ASP A 272 22.74 28.65 14.68
N MET A 273 23.58 27.65 14.93
CA MET A 273 23.63 26.42 14.13
C MET A 273 22.39 25.52 14.38
N LEU A 274 21.98 24.80 13.33
CA LEU A 274 20.88 23.85 13.35
C LEU A 274 21.30 22.54 14.04
N PHE A 275 21.35 22.54 15.38
CA PHE A 275 21.83 21.38 16.15
C PHE A 275 20.92 20.15 16.08
N LEU A 276 19.63 20.32 15.76
CA LEU A 276 18.67 19.21 15.74
C LEU A 276 18.99 18.18 14.65
N ASP A 277 19.39 18.66 13.47
CA ASP A 277 19.68 17.83 12.30
C ASP A 277 20.88 16.91 12.52
N LEU A 278 21.81 17.32 13.40
CA LEU A 278 23.05 16.61 13.73
C LEU A 278 23.04 16.10 15.18
N ILE A 279 21.89 16.02 15.83
CA ILE A 279 21.84 15.72 17.28
C ILE A 279 22.48 14.37 17.62
N GLU A 280 22.28 13.35 16.79
CA GLU A 280 22.90 12.04 16.96
C GLU A 280 24.41 12.09 16.72
N ASP A 281 24.85 12.82 15.69
CA ASP A 281 26.27 13.04 15.38
C ASP A 281 26.96 13.78 16.53
N PHE A 282 26.33 14.80 17.11
CA PHE A 282 26.87 15.52 18.24
C PHE A 282 26.97 14.66 19.50
N PHE A 283 26.04 13.73 19.74
CA PHE A 283 26.22 12.77 20.83
C PHE A 283 27.44 11.87 20.61
N VAL A 284 27.67 11.40 19.38
CA VAL A 284 28.89 10.65 19.03
C VAL A 284 30.13 11.53 19.22
N TYR A 285 30.06 12.79 18.83
CA TYR A 285 31.16 13.74 18.98
C TYR A 285 31.47 14.04 20.46
N LEU A 286 30.45 14.21 21.31
CA LEU A 286 30.63 14.36 22.75
C LEU A 286 31.34 13.16 23.38
N GLU A 287 31.06 11.93 22.93
CA GLU A 287 31.82 10.75 23.36
C GLU A 287 33.29 10.84 22.93
N VAL A 288 33.56 11.27 21.68
CA VAL A 288 34.93 11.46 21.19
C VAL A 288 35.69 12.48 22.03
N LEU A 289 35.07 13.63 22.33
CA LEU A 289 35.67 14.68 23.16
C LEU A 289 35.94 14.19 24.58
N PHE A 290 34.98 13.47 25.17
CA PHE A 290 35.11 12.88 26.49
C PHE A 290 36.25 11.85 26.55
N GLU A 291 36.29 10.89 25.61
CA GLU A 291 37.31 9.84 25.54
C GLU A 291 38.72 10.40 25.22
N SER A 292 38.79 11.51 24.49
CA SER A 292 40.06 12.17 24.15
C SER A 292 40.54 13.21 25.18
N GLY A 293 39.77 13.46 26.24
CA GLY A 293 40.12 14.42 27.30
C GLY A 293 40.05 15.89 26.87
N LYS A 294 39.26 16.20 25.84
CA LYS A 294 39.03 17.57 25.33
C LYS A 294 37.92 18.27 26.10
N SER A 295 38.20 18.58 27.36
CA SER A 295 37.19 19.06 28.32
C SER A 295 36.58 20.41 27.94
N ASP A 296 37.38 21.34 27.39
CA ASP A 296 36.89 22.68 27.03
C ASP A 296 35.91 22.62 25.86
N GLU A 297 36.29 21.90 24.78
CA GLU A 297 35.43 21.67 23.62
C GLU A 297 34.18 20.84 24.00
N PHE A 298 34.33 19.89 24.92
CA PHE A 298 33.20 19.12 25.45
C PHE A 298 32.18 20.04 26.12
N TRP A 299 32.62 20.91 27.04
CA TRP A 299 31.71 21.82 27.74
C TRP A 299 31.14 22.90 26.83
N HIS A 300 31.90 23.42 25.87
CA HIS A 300 31.39 24.34 24.85
C HIS A 300 30.20 23.74 24.12
N LEU A 301 30.31 22.49 23.62
CA LEU A 301 29.20 21.83 22.95
C LEU A 301 28.03 21.50 23.89
N MET A 302 28.31 21.09 25.13
CA MET A 302 27.29 20.82 26.14
C MET A 302 26.44 22.07 26.45
N GLU A 303 27.05 23.24 26.60
CA GLU A 303 26.37 24.51 26.85
C GLU A 303 25.45 24.93 25.69
N LEU A 304 25.80 24.55 24.46
CA LEU A 304 24.97 24.79 23.27
C LEU A 304 23.80 23.80 23.19
N MET A 305 24.03 22.53 23.49
CA MET A 305 23.02 21.47 23.36
C MET A 305 22.01 21.44 24.52
N GLU A 306 22.44 21.72 25.76
CA GLU A 306 21.61 21.53 26.96
C GLU A 306 20.31 22.38 26.95
N PRO A 307 20.33 23.69 26.66
CA PRO A 307 19.11 24.49 26.61
C PRO A 307 18.15 24.01 25.53
N MET A 308 18.70 23.58 24.38
CA MET A 308 17.92 23.11 23.24
C MET A 308 17.24 21.76 23.55
N ILE A 309 17.99 20.78 24.07
CA ILE A 309 17.44 19.48 24.49
C ILE A 309 16.38 19.65 25.58
N ASN A 310 16.60 20.55 26.54
CA ASN A 310 15.64 20.82 27.60
C ASN A 310 14.35 21.46 27.07
N ASN A 311 14.45 22.32 26.05
CA ASN A 311 13.27 22.91 25.40
C ASN A 311 12.46 21.89 24.59
N LEU A 312 13.10 20.87 24.01
CA LEU A 312 12.43 19.80 23.26
C LEU A 312 11.58 18.89 24.16
N LYS A 313 11.89 18.82 25.47
CA LYS A 313 11.22 17.94 26.44
C LYS A 313 11.23 16.45 26.06
N VAL A 314 12.26 15.99 25.37
CA VAL A 314 12.44 14.56 25.03
C VAL A 314 13.23 13.89 26.15
N THR A 315 12.52 13.16 27.03
CA THR A 315 13.09 12.51 28.22
C THR A 315 14.32 11.64 27.88
N SER A 316 14.29 10.88 26.78
CA SER A 316 15.40 10.02 26.36
C SER A 316 16.68 10.80 25.99
N MET A 317 16.56 11.97 25.37
CA MET A 317 17.70 12.83 25.03
C MET A 317 18.26 13.52 26.27
N GLN A 318 17.39 14.02 27.15
CA GLN A 318 17.81 14.60 28.43
C GLN A 318 18.61 13.61 29.28
N MET A 319 18.16 12.35 29.33
CA MET A 319 18.89 11.28 30.01
C MET A 319 20.26 10.99 29.38
N ARG A 320 20.39 10.98 28.05
CA ARG A 320 21.69 10.78 27.37
C ARG A 320 22.68 11.88 27.73
N LEU A 321 22.22 13.14 27.70
CA LEU A 321 23.03 14.29 28.06
C LEU A 321 23.48 14.24 29.53
N LEU A 322 22.57 13.90 30.45
CA LEU A 322 22.91 13.70 31.86
C LEU A 322 23.85 12.52 32.08
N GLY A 323 23.69 11.42 31.33
CA GLY A 323 24.61 10.28 31.39
C GLY A 323 26.05 10.66 31.04
N LEU A 324 26.24 11.53 30.05
CA LEU A 324 27.53 12.12 29.72
C LEU A 324 28.08 12.99 30.87
N LYS A 325 27.26 13.89 31.44
CA LYS A 325 27.64 14.72 32.61
C LYS A 325 28.04 13.86 33.82
N ILE A 326 27.27 12.81 34.12
CA ILE A 326 27.53 11.90 35.24
C ILE A 326 28.90 11.22 35.06
N ARG A 327 29.20 10.71 33.86
CA ARG A 327 30.52 10.11 33.56
C ARG A 327 31.64 11.14 33.65
N PHE A 328 31.42 12.36 33.14
CA PHE A 328 32.37 13.46 33.26
C PHE A 328 32.68 13.81 34.72
N TYR A 329 31.66 14.07 35.53
CA TYR A 329 31.81 14.43 36.94
C TYR A 329 32.47 13.32 37.75
N ARG A 330 32.12 12.06 37.46
CA ARG A 330 32.75 10.90 38.10
C ARG A 330 34.24 10.82 37.78
N ASN A 331 34.64 11.01 36.52
CA ASN A 331 36.05 10.98 36.12
C ASN A 331 36.86 12.14 36.69
N HIS A 332 36.24 13.28 36.96
CA HIS A 332 36.88 14.48 37.52
C HIS A 332 36.70 14.61 39.05
N HIS A 333 36.17 13.59 39.72
CA HIS A 333 35.94 13.59 41.18
C HIS A 333 35.03 14.73 41.69
N MET A 334 34.09 15.20 40.86
CA MET A 334 33.12 16.26 41.18
C MET A 334 31.88 15.68 41.87
N SER A 335 32.02 15.34 43.16
CA SER A 335 31.01 14.55 43.90
C SER A 335 29.63 15.24 44.02
N ALA A 336 29.58 16.56 44.18
CA ALA A 336 28.33 17.29 44.39
C ALA A 336 27.49 17.33 43.09
N GLU A 337 28.14 17.69 41.99
CA GLU A 337 27.57 17.76 40.65
C GLU A 337 27.16 16.36 40.17
N TYR A 338 27.99 15.35 40.47
CA TYR A 338 27.66 13.95 40.23
C TYR A 338 26.35 13.54 40.92
N LEU A 339 26.19 13.84 42.22
CA LEU A 339 24.98 13.48 42.97
C LEU A 339 23.75 14.22 42.43
N GLN A 340 23.88 15.51 42.08
CA GLN A 340 22.79 16.28 41.49
C GLN A 340 22.37 15.71 40.13
N ALA A 341 23.33 15.42 39.24
CA ALA A 341 23.06 14.85 37.93
C ALA A 341 22.46 13.44 38.03
N ALA A 342 22.94 12.61 38.97
CA ALA A 342 22.41 11.28 39.23
C ALA A 342 20.96 11.33 39.77
N GLY A 343 20.65 12.27 40.65
CA GLY A 343 19.28 12.50 41.14
C GLY A 343 18.32 12.86 40.00
N LEU A 344 18.69 13.83 39.16
CA LEU A 344 17.87 14.22 38.00
C LEU A 344 17.73 13.08 36.98
N TYR A 345 18.80 12.30 36.76
CA TYR A 345 18.76 11.13 35.91
C TYR A 345 17.78 10.07 36.43
N TYR A 346 17.72 9.85 37.75
CA TYR A 346 16.75 8.96 38.37
C TYR A 346 15.30 9.43 38.12
N GLU A 347 15.00 10.71 38.37
CA GLU A 347 13.66 11.27 38.13
C GLU A 347 13.23 11.13 36.66
N LEU A 348 14.14 11.39 35.71
CA LEU A 348 13.87 11.20 34.29
C LEU A 348 13.73 9.72 33.91
N SER A 349 14.45 8.82 34.59
CA SER A 349 14.31 7.38 34.39
C SER A 349 12.92 6.90 34.79
N GLU A 350 12.39 7.37 35.92
CA GLU A 350 11.01 7.06 36.34
C GLU A 350 9.98 7.57 35.33
N ARG A 351 10.17 8.81 34.84
CA ARG A 351 9.32 9.39 33.78
C ARG A 351 9.37 8.54 32.50
N LYS A 352 10.57 8.16 32.06
CA LYS A 352 10.77 7.32 30.86
C LYS A 352 10.08 5.96 31.00
N GLU A 353 10.10 5.36 32.19
CA GLU A 353 9.40 4.11 32.45
C GLU A 353 7.86 4.27 32.32
N LEU A 354 7.31 5.38 32.84
CA LEU A 354 5.90 5.71 32.70
C LEU A 354 5.49 5.95 31.23
N GLU A 355 6.31 6.70 30.47
CA GLU A 355 6.12 6.93 29.03
C GLU A 355 6.12 5.59 28.25
N ALA A 356 7.07 4.70 28.54
CA ALA A 356 7.16 3.39 27.91
C ALA A 356 5.94 2.51 28.23
N LYS A 357 5.49 2.48 29.50
CA LYS A 357 4.27 1.75 29.90
C LYS A 357 3.03 2.28 29.20
N ALA A 358 2.87 3.60 29.11
CA ALA A 358 1.75 4.23 28.40
C ALA A 358 1.76 3.86 26.91
N MET A 359 2.93 3.89 26.27
CA MET A 359 3.06 3.50 24.87
C MET A 359 2.70 2.03 24.63
N ILE A 360 3.24 1.11 25.45
CA ILE A 360 2.95 -0.33 25.33
C ILE A 360 1.45 -0.58 25.48
N LYS A 361 0.79 0.11 26.42
CA LYS A 361 -0.67 0.02 26.60
C LYS A 361 -1.43 0.41 25.34
N GLU A 362 -1.08 1.53 24.69
CA GLU A 362 -1.74 1.96 23.45
C GLU A 362 -1.45 1.02 22.27
N VAL A 363 -0.22 0.53 22.14
CA VAL A 363 0.13 -0.48 21.11
C VAL A 363 -0.68 -1.76 21.29
N ILE A 364 -0.81 -2.27 22.52
CA ILE A 364 -1.61 -3.47 22.82
C ILE A 364 -3.08 -3.23 22.47
N LYS A 365 -3.64 -2.09 22.88
CA LYS A 365 -5.02 -1.71 22.60
C LYS A 365 -5.28 -1.64 21.10
N LEU A 366 -4.36 -1.05 20.34
CA LEU A 366 -4.46 -0.96 18.90
C LEU A 366 -4.38 -2.33 18.22
N ARG A 367 -3.38 -3.16 18.56
CA ARG A 367 -3.26 -4.53 18.01
C ARG A 367 -4.52 -5.35 18.30
N ALA A 368 -5.06 -5.26 19.51
CA ALA A 368 -6.31 -5.94 19.87
C ALA A 368 -7.51 -5.46 19.04
N ASN A 369 -7.60 -4.16 18.75
CA ASN A 369 -8.65 -3.61 17.89
C ASN A 369 -8.47 -4.04 16.42
N PHE A 370 -7.24 -3.97 15.90
CA PHE A 370 -6.92 -4.42 14.54
C PHE A 370 -7.25 -5.90 14.34
N GLU A 371 -6.89 -6.75 15.30
CA GLU A 371 -7.27 -8.17 15.27
C GLU A 371 -8.78 -8.37 15.28
N LYS A 372 -9.53 -7.60 16.08
CA LYS A 372 -10.99 -7.67 16.10
C LYS A 372 -11.59 -7.30 14.75
N VAL A 373 -11.13 -6.19 14.15
CA VAL A 373 -11.58 -5.72 12.84
C VAL A 373 -11.25 -6.75 11.76
N ASN A 374 -10.03 -7.29 11.73
CA ASN A 374 -9.64 -8.31 10.76
C ASN A 374 -10.45 -9.62 10.92
N ARG A 375 -10.74 -10.04 12.15
CA ARG A 375 -11.61 -11.19 12.41
C ARG A 375 -13.04 -10.93 11.92
N ALA A 376 -13.57 -9.72 12.15
CA ALA A 376 -14.89 -9.32 11.66
C ALA A 376 -14.94 -9.30 10.12
N LYS A 377 -13.94 -8.71 9.47
CA LYS A 377 -13.80 -8.69 8.00
C LYS A 377 -13.78 -10.10 7.42
N LYS A 378 -12.93 -10.99 7.94
CA LYS A 378 -12.87 -12.40 7.50
C LYS A 378 -14.19 -13.14 7.69
N ARG A 379 -14.91 -12.87 8.79
CA ARG A 379 -16.25 -13.45 9.02
C ARG A 379 -17.26 -12.94 7.99
N MET A 380 -17.26 -11.64 7.73
CA MET A 380 -18.15 -11.01 6.76
C MET A 380 -17.88 -11.52 5.34
N GLU A 381 -16.63 -11.65 4.93
CA GLU A 381 -16.25 -12.23 3.63
C GLU A 381 -16.72 -13.68 3.51
N LYS A 382 -16.57 -14.48 4.57
CA LYS A 382 -17.03 -15.87 4.60
C LYS A 382 -18.55 -15.96 4.50
N GLU A 383 -19.27 -15.09 5.21
CA GLU A 383 -20.74 -15.07 5.17
C GLU A 383 -21.26 -14.57 3.82
N ASN A 384 -20.65 -13.54 3.23
CA ASN A 384 -20.97 -13.08 1.88
C ASN A 384 -20.78 -14.20 0.84
N LYS A 385 -19.69 -14.96 0.93
CA LYS A 385 -19.47 -16.14 0.07
C LYS A 385 -20.54 -17.21 0.28
N ARG A 386 -20.98 -17.43 1.53
CA ARG A 386 -22.03 -18.39 1.86
C ARG A 386 -23.39 -17.96 1.30
N LEU A 387 -23.75 -16.69 1.47
CA LEU A 387 -24.98 -16.12 0.93
C LEU A 387 -24.99 -16.15 -0.60
N ALA A 388 -23.88 -15.79 -1.24
CA ALA A 388 -23.72 -15.89 -2.70
C ALA A 388 -23.90 -17.34 -3.19
N ALA A 389 -23.38 -18.33 -2.46
CA ALA A 389 -23.57 -19.75 -2.79
C ALA A 389 -25.01 -20.28 -2.55
N GLN A 390 -25.82 -19.54 -1.81
CA GLN A 390 -27.22 -19.85 -1.51
C GLN A 390 -28.21 -19.09 -2.40
N SER A 391 -27.77 -18.08 -3.15
CA SER A 391 -28.62 -17.41 -4.12
C SER A 391 -29.01 -18.37 -5.25
N GLU A 392 -30.26 -18.34 -5.68
CA GLU A 392 -30.76 -19.02 -6.90
C GLU A 392 -30.77 -18.07 -8.11
N THR A 393 -30.48 -16.79 -7.90
CA THR A 393 -30.48 -15.75 -8.93
C THR A 393 -29.07 -15.22 -9.18
N ASP A 394 -28.83 -14.80 -10.42
CA ASP A 394 -27.63 -14.09 -10.86
C ASP A 394 -27.76 -12.61 -10.46
N PRO A 395 -26.81 -12.04 -9.69
CA PRO A 395 -26.95 -10.70 -9.13
C PRO A 395 -26.86 -9.57 -10.17
N LEU A 396 -26.29 -9.83 -11.36
CA LEU A 396 -26.19 -8.84 -12.42
C LEU A 396 -27.47 -8.78 -13.25
N THR A 397 -27.91 -9.94 -13.74
CA THR A 397 -29.00 -10.04 -14.73
C THR A 397 -30.36 -10.28 -14.10
N GLY A 398 -30.42 -10.73 -12.84
CA GLY A 398 -31.66 -11.14 -12.18
C GLY A 398 -32.22 -12.49 -12.65
N MET A 399 -31.59 -13.13 -13.64
CA MET A 399 -31.97 -14.46 -14.13
C MET A 399 -31.68 -15.55 -13.08
N ALA A 400 -32.21 -16.76 -13.31
CA ALA A 400 -31.73 -17.93 -12.58
C ALA A 400 -30.21 -18.10 -12.79
N ASN A 401 -29.48 -18.47 -11.74
CA ASN A 401 -28.05 -18.76 -11.86
C ASN A 401 -27.81 -20.24 -12.17
N ARG A 402 -26.54 -20.61 -12.41
CA ARG A 402 -26.12 -21.98 -12.70
C ARG A 402 -26.62 -23.03 -11.70
N ARG A 403 -26.79 -22.67 -10.42
CA ARG A 403 -27.34 -23.58 -9.41
C ARG A 403 -28.81 -23.88 -9.67
N LYS A 404 -29.64 -22.84 -9.86
CA LYS A 404 -31.06 -23.00 -10.16
C LYS A 404 -31.29 -23.69 -11.51
N LEU A 405 -30.43 -23.40 -12.49
CA LEU A 405 -30.39 -24.10 -13.77
C LEU A 405 -30.26 -25.62 -13.60
N ASN A 406 -29.25 -26.10 -12.85
CA ASN A 406 -29.05 -27.53 -12.68
C ASN A 406 -30.27 -28.23 -12.07
N ILE A 407 -30.89 -27.61 -11.05
CA ILE A 407 -32.09 -28.14 -10.40
C ILE A 407 -33.25 -28.22 -11.41
N GLN A 408 -33.53 -27.11 -12.10
CA GLN A 408 -34.65 -27.03 -13.03
C GLN A 408 -34.44 -27.94 -14.26
N ALA A 409 -33.20 -28.06 -14.74
CA ALA A 409 -32.86 -28.88 -15.88
C ALA A 409 -33.10 -30.37 -15.60
N ASP A 410 -32.70 -30.86 -14.42
CA ASP A 410 -32.97 -32.23 -14.01
C ASP A 410 -34.49 -32.50 -13.89
N GLU A 411 -35.25 -31.56 -13.33
CA GLU A 411 -36.71 -31.67 -13.20
C GLU A 411 -37.41 -31.73 -14.57
N MET A 412 -37.13 -30.77 -15.46
CA MET A 412 -37.71 -30.72 -16.81
C MET A 412 -37.28 -31.93 -17.64
N PHE A 413 -36.01 -32.32 -17.60
CA PHE A 413 -35.54 -33.48 -18.37
C PHE A 413 -36.21 -34.78 -17.93
N LEU A 414 -36.36 -35.01 -16.62
CA LEU A 414 -37.04 -36.18 -16.09
C LEU A 414 -38.53 -36.19 -16.45
N HIS A 415 -39.17 -35.02 -16.48
CA HIS A 415 -40.57 -34.89 -16.89
C HIS A 415 -40.74 -35.18 -18.38
N ALA A 416 -39.93 -34.60 -19.25
CA ALA A 416 -39.92 -34.89 -20.69
C ALA A 416 -39.66 -36.37 -20.98
N LEU A 417 -38.69 -37.00 -20.30
CA LEU A 417 -38.38 -38.43 -20.40
C LEU A 417 -39.59 -39.32 -20.06
N LYS A 418 -40.33 -39.00 -18.99
CA LYS A 418 -41.50 -39.78 -18.56
C LYS A 418 -42.70 -39.59 -19.49
N SER A 419 -42.89 -38.38 -19.99
CA SER A 419 -44.01 -38.01 -20.84
C SER A 419 -43.79 -38.36 -22.31
N GLY A 420 -42.55 -38.70 -22.71
CA GLY A 420 -42.19 -38.98 -24.10
C GLY A 420 -42.23 -37.73 -24.99
N HIS A 421 -42.05 -36.56 -24.40
CA HIS A 421 -42.05 -35.28 -25.09
C HIS A 421 -40.63 -34.87 -25.49
N ASN A 422 -40.54 -33.97 -26.48
CA ASN A 422 -39.26 -33.33 -26.80
C ASN A 422 -38.77 -32.48 -25.62
N PHE A 423 -37.47 -32.55 -25.38
CA PHE A 423 -36.74 -31.61 -24.52
C PHE A 423 -35.78 -30.84 -25.41
N ALA A 424 -35.80 -29.52 -25.32
CA ALA A 424 -34.94 -28.65 -26.09
C ALA A 424 -34.03 -27.85 -25.15
N LEU A 425 -32.72 -27.90 -25.38
CA LEU A 425 -31.73 -27.18 -24.62
C LEU A 425 -30.88 -26.33 -25.55
N GLU A 426 -30.87 -25.03 -25.29
CA GLU A 426 -30.11 -24.02 -25.99
C GLU A 426 -28.98 -23.51 -25.09
N ILE A 427 -27.79 -23.36 -25.65
CA ILE A 427 -26.69 -22.59 -25.08
C ILE A 427 -26.29 -21.49 -26.06
N LEU A 428 -26.07 -20.29 -25.54
CA LEU A 428 -25.74 -19.12 -26.33
C LEU A 428 -24.66 -18.27 -25.67
N ASP A 429 -23.96 -17.50 -26.50
CA ASP A 429 -22.81 -16.69 -26.13
C ASP A 429 -22.83 -15.35 -26.88
N VAL A 430 -22.40 -14.29 -26.20
CA VAL A 430 -22.33 -12.94 -26.77
C VAL A 430 -21.05 -12.78 -27.59
N ASP A 431 -21.19 -12.49 -28.88
CA ASP A 431 -20.05 -12.44 -29.78
C ASP A 431 -19.10 -11.29 -29.47
N TYR A 432 -17.80 -11.62 -29.35
CA TYR A 432 -16.72 -10.66 -29.08
C TYR A 432 -16.95 -9.83 -27.80
N PHE A 433 -17.56 -10.42 -26.77
CA PHE A 433 -17.84 -9.71 -25.51
C PHE A 433 -16.58 -9.31 -24.75
N LYS A 434 -15.50 -10.09 -24.87
CA LYS A 434 -14.19 -9.71 -24.33
C LYS A 434 -13.72 -8.39 -24.94
N GLU A 435 -13.71 -8.29 -26.28
CA GLU A 435 -13.39 -7.04 -26.97
C GLU A 435 -14.36 -5.92 -26.61
N TYR A 436 -15.63 -6.21 -26.34
CA TYR A 436 -16.57 -5.21 -25.84
C TYR A 436 -16.09 -4.63 -24.48
N ASN A 437 -15.79 -5.49 -23.52
CA ASN A 437 -15.32 -5.07 -22.19
C ASN A 437 -13.99 -4.31 -22.23
N ASP A 438 -13.05 -4.79 -23.04
CA ASP A 438 -11.71 -4.19 -23.14
C ASP A 438 -11.78 -2.75 -23.70
N ASN A 439 -12.79 -2.43 -24.52
CA ASN A 439 -12.91 -1.13 -25.18
C ASN A 439 -13.95 -0.18 -24.55
N TYR A 440 -15.03 -0.71 -23.98
CA TYR A 440 -16.11 0.09 -23.38
C TYR A 440 -16.08 0.08 -21.84
N GLY A 441 -15.25 -0.77 -21.24
CA GLY A 441 -15.16 -0.96 -19.80
C GLY A 441 -16.23 -1.90 -19.25
N HIS A 442 -15.93 -2.51 -18.10
CA HIS A 442 -16.80 -3.52 -17.49
C HIS A 442 -18.21 -3.03 -17.17
N GLN A 443 -18.39 -1.75 -16.81
CA GLN A 443 -19.72 -1.21 -16.50
C GLN A 443 -20.66 -1.18 -17.71
N GLU A 444 -20.13 -0.89 -18.90
CA GLU A 444 -20.93 -0.94 -20.13
C GLU A 444 -21.18 -2.37 -20.58
N GLY A 445 -20.22 -3.28 -20.34
CA GLY A 445 -20.43 -4.71 -20.53
C GLY A 445 -21.54 -5.26 -19.64
N ASP A 446 -21.61 -4.84 -18.39
CA ASP A 446 -22.66 -5.21 -17.45
C ASP A 446 -24.05 -4.77 -17.95
N LYS A 447 -24.18 -3.53 -18.43
CA LYS A 447 -25.43 -3.04 -19.04
C LYS A 447 -25.83 -3.84 -20.28
N CYS A 448 -24.86 -4.20 -21.11
CA CYS A 448 -25.07 -5.04 -22.29
C CYS A 448 -25.65 -6.41 -21.90
N LEU A 449 -25.05 -7.08 -20.92
CA LEU A 449 -25.53 -8.37 -20.42
C LEU A 449 -26.93 -8.28 -19.80
N ILE A 450 -27.25 -7.21 -19.08
CA ILE A 450 -28.59 -6.96 -18.54
C ILE A 450 -29.62 -6.84 -19.66
N ALA A 451 -29.32 -6.10 -20.73
CA ALA A 451 -30.22 -5.92 -21.86
C ALA A 451 -30.49 -7.26 -22.59
N ILE A 452 -29.42 -8.03 -22.85
CA ILE A 452 -29.52 -9.36 -23.47
C ILE A 452 -30.33 -10.32 -22.59
N ALA A 453 -30.05 -10.36 -21.29
CA ALA A 453 -30.81 -11.15 -20.33
C ALA A 453 -32.31 -10.81 -20.32
N GLY A 454 -32.65 -9.53 -20.48
CA GLY A 454 -34.02 -9.06 -20.67
C GLY A 454 -34.69 -9.69 -21.90
N CYS A 455 -34.03 -9.63 -23.07
CA CYS A 455 -34.54 -10.26 -24.30
C CYS A 455 -34.71 -11.77 -24.16
N ILE A 456 -33.72 -12.46 -23.58
CA ILE A 456 -33.79 -13.90 -23.34
C ILE A 456 -34.99 -14.24 -22.44
N SER A 457 -35.16 -13.50 -21.35
CA SER A 457 -36.26 -13.73 -20.40
C SER A 457 -37.63 -13.50 -21.04
N GLU A 458 -37.75 -12.49 -21.91
CA GLU A 458 -38.99 -12.19 -22.62
C GLU A 458 -39.37 -13.30 -23.60
N VAL A 459 -38.44 -13.74 -24.46
CA VAL A 459 -38.68 -14.80 -25.46
C VAL A 459 -38.91 -16.15 -24.79
N ALA A 460 -38.07 -16.52 -23.83
CA ALA A 460 -38.26 -17.75 -23.06
C ALA A 460 -39.62 -17.73 -22.34
N GLY A 461 -39.96 -16.65 -21.66
CA GLY A 461 -41.23 -16.52 -20.95
C GLY A 461 -42.47 -16.61 -21.86
N ALA A 462 -42.43 -16.00 -23.04
CA ALA A 462 -43.54 -16.03 -24.00
C ALA A 462 -43.86 -17.45 -24.49
N HIS A 463 -42.84 -18.30 -24.61
CA HIS A 463 -42.95 -19.68 -25.10
C HIS A 463 -42.87 -20.74 -23.99
N GLY A 464 -43.01 -20.34 -22.72
CA GLY A 464 -43.02 -21.25 -21.57
C GLY A 464 -41.66 -21.92 -21.27
N GLY A 465 -40.57 -21.32 -21.70
CA GLY A 465 -39.20 -21.76 -21.44
C GLY A 465 -38.62 -21.26 -20.12
N PHE A 466 -37.61 -21.97 -19.64
CA PHE A 466 -36.78 -21.57 -18.51
C PHE A 466 -35.44 -21.04 -19.02
N CYS A 467 -34.93 -19.95 -18.43
CA CYS A 467 -33.65 -19.37 -18.81
C CYS A 467 -32.77 -19.07 -17.60
N ALA A 468 -31.46 -19.19 -17.78
CA ALA A 468 -30.46 -18.95 -16.75
C ALA A 468 -29.16 -18.41 -17.34
N ARG A 469 -28.39 -17.68 -16.53
CA ARG A 469 -27.02 -17.32 -16.88
C ARG A 469 -26.07 -18.45 -16.44
N TYR A 470 -25.32 -19.01 -17.38
CA TYR A 470 -24.44 -20.15 -17.14
C TYR A 470 -23.11 -19.73 -16.50
N GLY A 471 -22.54 -18.61 -16.99
CA GLY A 471 -21.34 -17.98 -16.47
C GLY A 471 -20.77 -16.98 -17.46
N GLY A 472 -20.10 -15.92 -16.98
CA GLY A 472 -19.54 -14.90 -17.88
C GLY A 472 -20.61 -14.30 -18.81
N ASP A 473 -20.46 -14.48 -20.10
CA ASP A 473 -21.32 -14.04 -21.19
C ASP A 473 -22.18 -15.17 -21.80
N GLU A 474 -22.24 -16.33 -21.14
CA GLU A 474 -22.98 -17.51 -21.58
C GLU A 474 -24.35 -17.63 -20.89
N PHE A 475 -25.37 -17.96 -21.68
CA PHE A 475 -26.75 -18.18 -21.21
C PHE A 475 -27.29 -19.52 -21.71
N VAL A 476 -28.23 -20.08 -20.95
CA VAL A 476 -28.92 -21.33 -21.28
C VAL A 476 -30.42 -21.11 -21.26
N VAL A 477 -31.11 -21.66 -22.25
CA VAL A 477 -32.57 -21.68 -22.35
C VAL A 477 -33.04 -23.12 -22.54
N MET A 478 -34.14 -23.50 -21.87
CA MET A 478 -34.70 -24.85 -21.92
C MET A 478 -36.20 -24.80 -22.16
N TYR A 479 -36.70 -25.73 -22.97
CA TYR A 479 -38.12 -25.88 -23.28
C TYR A 479 -38.55 -27.35 -23.22
N GLU A 480 -39.81 -27.58 -22.89
CA GLU A 480 -40.45 -28.89 -22.93
C GLU A 480 -41.58 -28.93 -23.94
N ASN A 481 -41.79 -30.08 -24.57
CA ASN A 481 -42.93 -30.35 -25.44
C ASN A 481 -43.08 -29.37 -26.62
N ILE A 482 -41.95 -28.97 -27.19
CA ILE A 482 -41.90 -28.16 -28.42
C ILE A 482 -41.43 -29.01 -29.60
N SER A 483 -41.94 -28.74 -30.80
CA SER A 483 -41.40 -29.37 -32.01
C SER A 483 -40.04 -28.76 -32.36
N LYS A 484 -39.29 -29.43 -33.22
CA LYS A 484 -38.02 -28.90 -33.74
C LYS A 484 -38.24 -27.63 -34.58
N GLU A 485 -39.37 -27.55 -35.28
CA GLU A 485 -39.76 -26.38 -36.07
C GLU A 485 -40.02 -25.18 -35.15
N ALA A 486 -40.76 -25.36 -34.06
CA ALA A 486 -40.97 -24.33 -33.05
C ALA A 486 -39.64 -23.91 -32.39
N ALA A 487 -38.76 -24.88 -32.09
CA ALA A 487 -37.42 -24.59 -31.58
C ALA A 487 -36.62 -23.69 -32.54
N LYS A 488 -36.69 -23.93 -33.86
CA LYS A 488 -36.03 -23.07 -34.87
C LYS A 488 -36.62 -21.66 -34.88
N GLU A 489 -37.94 -21.54 -34.77
CA GLU A 489 -38.62 -20.24 -34.70
C GLU A 489 -38.18 -19.43 -33.48
N TYR A 490 -38.10 -20.05 -32.30
CA TYR A 490 -37.79 -19.36 -31.05
C TYR A 490 -36.34 -18.86 -31.00
N VAL A 491 -35.41 -19.70 -31.47
CA VAL A 491 -33.98 -19.35 -31.50
C VAL A 491 -33.74 -18.19 -32.49
N GLU A 492 -34.41 -18.19 -33.64
CA GLU A 492 -34.33 -17.07 -34.60
C GLU A 492 -35.04 -15.81 -34.08
N GLU A 493 -36.17 -15.93 -33.36
CA GLU A 493 -36.83 -14.79 -32.70
C GLU A 493 -35.89 -14.11 -31.70
N LEU A 494 -35.22 -14.90 -30.84
CA LEU A 494 -34.27 -14.37 -29.87
C LEU A 494 -33.09 -13.68 -30.55
N ARG A 495 -32.55 -14.29 -31.60
CA ARG A 495 -31.49 -13.72 -32.44
C ARG A 495 -31.91 -12.34 -32.98
N CYS A 496 -33.11 -12.26 -33.57
CA CYS A 496 -33.64 -11.02 -34.13
C CYS A 496 -33.83 -9.95 -33.05
N LYS A 497 -34.45 -10.29 -31.92
CA LYS A 497 -34.66 -9.33 -30.82
C LYS A 497 -33.35 -8.76 -30.26
N VAL A 498 -32.32 -9.59 -30.11
CA VAL A 498 -31.01 -9.10 -29.64
C VAL A 498 -30.38 -8.14 -30.67
N MET A 499 -30.51 -8.43 -31.97
CA MET A 499 -30.05 -7.50 -33.01
C MET A 499 -30.86 -6.19 -33.02
N GLU A 500 -32.16 -6.24 -32.74
CA GLU A 500 -33.06 -5.09 -32.67
C GLU A 500 -32.75 -4.14 -31.50
N LEU A 501 -32.08 -4.62 -30.43
CA LEU A 501 -31.55 -3.74 -29.38
C LEU A 501 -30.56 -2.70 -29.93
N ALA A 502 -29.94 -2.98 -31.08
CA ALA A 502 -28.98 -2.11 -31.78
C ALA A 502 -27.86 -1.58 -30.88
N LEU A 503 -27.42 -2.38 -29.90
CA LEU A 503 -26.35 -2.03 -28.98
C LEU A 503 -25.02 -1.86 -29.75
N PRO A 504 -24.36 -0.69 -29.71
CA PRO A 504 -23.16 -0.46 -30.50
C PRO A 504 -21.98 -1.36 -30.08
N HIS A 505 -21.40 -2.09 -31.03
CA HIS A 505 -20.16 -2.85 -30.84
C HIS A 505 -19.17 -2.55 -31.97
N ARG A 506 -18.53 -1.38 -31.91
CA ARG A 506 -17.65 -0.89 -32.99
C ARG A 506 -16.36 -1.71 -33.16
N TYR A 507 -16.04 -2.54 -32.17
CA TYR A 507 -14.82 -3.35 -32.13
C TYR A 507 -15.09 -4.84 -32.40
N SER A 508 -16.36 -5.20 -32.66
CA SER A 508 -16.72 -6.53 -33.14
C SER A 508 -16.13 -6.76 -34.53
N LYS A 509 -15.62 -7.97 -34.76
CA LYS A 509 -15.10 -8.38 -36.08
C LYS A 509 -16.21 -8.84 -37.02
N MET A 510 -17.48 -8.80 -36.59
CA MET A 510 -18.62 -9.34 -37.34
C MET A 510 -19.60 -8.25 -37.80
N LEU A 511 -20.29 -7.60 -36.86
CA LEU A 511 -21.24 -6.52 -37.12
C LEU A 511 -20.98 -5.36 -36.15
N PRO A 512 -21.27 -4.11 -36.51
CA PRO A 512 -21.05 -2.95 -35.64
C PRO A 512 -22.04 -2.86 -34.46
N ILE A 513 -22.78 -3.93 -34.21
CA ILE A 513 -23.75 -4.10 -33.12
C ILE A 513 -23.45 -5.40 -32.38
N VAL A 514 -23.93 -5.51 -31.14
CA VAL A 514 -23.87 -6.74 -30.36
C VAL A 514 -24.71 -7.82 -31.03
N THR A 515 -24.15 -9.03 -31.13
CA THR A 515 -24.84 -10.23 -31.63
C THR A 515 -24.58 -11.41 -30.71
N ILE A 516 -25.41 -12.45 -30.87
CA ILE A 516 -25.27 -13.72 -30.16
C ILE A 516 -25.11 -14.86 -31.14
N THR A 517 -24.38 -15.87 -30.72
CA THR A 517 -24.33 -17.17 -31.40
C THR A 517 -25.03 -18.21 -30.53
N GLN A 518 -25.88 -19.04 -31.14
CA GLN A 518 -26.77 -19.98 -30.44
C GLN A 518 -26.62 -21.40 -30.98
N GLY A 519 -26.53 -22.39 -30.10
CA GLY A 519 -26.63 -23.81 -30.42
C GLY A 519 -27.74 -24.46 -29.62
N MET A 520 -28.66 -25.15 -30.28
CA MET A 520 -29.77 -25.83 -29.62
C MET A 520 -29.89 -27.28 -30.05
N TYR A 521 -30.08 -28.15 -29.08
CA TYR A 521 -30.39 -29.56 -29.29
C TYR A 521 -31.84 -29.85 -28.87
N CYS A 522 -32.64 -30.44 -29.76
CA CYS A 522 -34.05 -30.75 -29.53
C CYS A 522 -34.34 -32.19 -29.95
N ASP A 523 -34.64 -33.06 -28.97
CA ASP A 523 -34.96 -34.47 -29.20
C ASP A 523 -35.75 -35.05 -28.02
N VAL A 524 -36.40 -36.20 -28.21
CA VAL A 524 -37.05 -36.94 -27.13
C VAL A 524 -35.98 -37.66 -26.28
N PRO A 525 -35.87 -37.38 -24.97
CA PRO A 525 -34.92 -38.05 -24.09
C PRO A 525 -35.17 -39.57 -24.03
N LYS A 526 -34.09 -40.36 -23.98
CA LYS A 526 -34.15 -41.82 -23.70
C LYS A 526 -33.59 -42.11 -22.31
N GLN A 527 -33.88 -43.29 -21.76
CA GLN A 527 -33.45 -43.66 -20.41
C GLN A 527 -31.92 -43.61 -20.18
N GLU A 528 -31.15 -43.76 -21.26
CA GLU A 528 -29.69 -43.70 -21.23
C GLU A 528 -29.16 -42.26 -21.21
N ASN A 529 -30.00 -41.27 -21.54
CA ASN A 529 -29.60 -39.87 -21.62
C ASN A 529 -29.63 -39.18 -20.25
N ARG A 530 -28.73 -38.21 -20.08
CA ARG A 530 -28.68 -37.23 -18.99
C ARG A 530 -28.86 -35.82 -19.56
N VAL A 531 -29.25 -34.87 -18.71
CA VAL A 531 -29.26 -33.43 -19.04
C VAL A 531 -27.91 -32.98 -19.62
N TRP A 532 -26.81 -33.46 -19.04
CA TRP A 532 -25.46 -33.10 -19.44
C TRP A 532 -25.13 -33.53 -20.87
N ASP A 533 -25.76 -34.61 -21.38
CA ASP A 533 -25.59 -35.02 -22.78
C ASP A 533 -26.21 -33.99 -23.72
N TYR A 534 -27.38 -33.44 -23.38
CA TYR A 534 -28.06 -32.41 -24.16
C TYR A 534 -27.28 -31.09 -24.14
N LEU A 535 -26.74 -30.71 -22.97
CA LEU A 535 -25.89 -29.53 -22.84
C LEU A 535 -24.60 -29.66 -23.66
N HIS A 536 -23.95 -30.83 -23.60
CA HIS A 536 -22.73 -31.10 -24.35
C HIS A 536 -22.97 -31.04 -25.86
N VAL A 537 -24.06 -31.65 -26.35
CA VAL A 537 -24.43 -31.58 -27.77
C VAL A 537 -24.76 -30.14 -28.19
N ALA A 538 -25.51 -29.39 -27.37
CA ALA A 538 -25.80 -27.97 -27.64
C ALA A 538 -24.53 -27.11 -27.71
N ASP A 539 -23.54 -27.38 -26.85
CA ASP A 539 -22.24 -26.70 -26.84
C ASP A 539 -21.40 -27.02 -28.08
N GLU A 540 -21.38 -28.28 -28.53
CA GLU A 540 -20.74 -28.64 -29.80
C GLU A 540 -21.39 -27.94 -31.01
N ILE A 541 -22.72 -27.84 -30.99
CA ILE A 541 -23.47 -27.09 -32.01
C ILE A 541 -23.06 -25.62 -31.95
N LEU A 542 -23.07 -25.00 -30.76
CA LEU A 542 -22.65 -23.61 -30.56
C LEU A 542 -21.23 -23.38 -31.09
N TYR A 543 -20.29 -24.27 -30.76
CA TYR A 543 -18.92 -24.21 -31.26
C TYR A 543 -18.86 -24.25 -32.79
N SER A 544 -19.60 -25.15 -33.43
CA SER A 544 -19.67 -25.24 -34.90
C SER A 544 -20.25 -23.98 -35.55
N VAL A 545 -21.23 -23.34 -34.92
CA VAL A 545 -21.81 -22.09 -35.42
C VAL A 545 -20.81 -20.94 -35.21
N LYS A 546 -20.11 -20.90 -34.08
CA LYS A 546 -19.05 -19.91 -33.79
C LYS A 546 -17.90 -19.96 -34.80
N THR A 547 -17.62 -21.11 -35.42
CA THR A 547 -16.59 -21.27 -36.46
C THR A 547 -17.12 -20.99 -37.86
N ASP A 548 -18.30 -21.51 -38.21
CA ASP A 548 -18.78 -21.52 -39.60
C ASP A 548 -19.61 -20.28 -39.94
N SER A 549 -20.39 -19.79 -38.97
CA SER A 549 -21.44 -18.79 -39.20
C SER A 549 -21.75 -18.02 -37.90
N ARG A 550 -20.72 -17.43 -37.29
CA ARG A 550 -20.85 -16.65 -36.05
C ARG A 550 -21.94 -15.57 -36.17
N GLY A 551 -22.67 -15.32 -35.09
CA GLY A 551 -23.83 -14.42 -35.08
C GLY A 551 -25.09 -15.03 -35.69
N SER A 552 -25.12 -16.36 -35.78
CA SER A 552 -26.26 -17.15 -36.27
C SER A 552 -26.63 -18.23 -35.26
N CYS A 553 -27.57 -19.08 -35.64
CA CYS A 553 -28.09 -20.11 -34.79
C CYS A 553 -28.28 -21.44 -35.54
N ARG A 554 -28.22 -22.55 -34.81
CA ARG A 554 -28.50 -23.87 -35.36
C ARG A 554 -29.26 -24.73 -34.35
N VAL A 555 -30.32 -25.38 -34.83
CA VAL A 555 -31.12 -26.34 -34.07
C VAL A 555 -30.99 -27.71 -34.71
N VAL A 556 -30.57 -28.69 -33.91
CA VAL A 556 -30.22 -30.04 -34.36
C VAL A 556 -30.99 -31.07 -33.55
N ASP A 557 -31.39 -32.18 -34.18
CA ASP A 557 -31.91 -33.37 -33.49
C ASP A 557 -30.88 -34.50 -33.55
N ARG A 558 -31.20 -35.65 -32.95
CA ARG A 558 -30.29 -36.80 -32.93
C ARG A 558 -29.80 -37.24 -34.31
N ALA A 559 -30.67 -37.27 -35.31
CA ALA A 559 -30.33 -37.77 -36.64
C ALA A 559 -29.37 -36.81 -37.35
N GLU A 560 -29.62 -35.50 -37.25
CA GLU A 560 -28.74 -34.49 -37.81
C GLU A 560 -27.41 -34.37 -37.05
N PHE A 561 -27.41 -34.54 -35.74
CA PHE A 561 -26.18 -34.50 -34.94
C PHE A 561 -25.24 -35.66 -35.29
N MET A 562 -25.78 -36.86 -35.52
CA MET A 562 -25.01 -38.02 -36.00
C MET A 562 -24.40 -37.80 -37.39
N LEU A 563 -25.05 -36.99 -38.24
CA LEU A 563 -24.51 -36.63 -39.56
C LEU A 563 -23.43 -35.55 -39.45
N MET A 564 -23.57 -34.59 -38.52
CA MET A 564 -22.58 -33.53 -38.28
C MET A 564 -21.27 -34.05 -37.66
N SER A 565 -21.34 -35.01 -36.74
CA SER A 565 -20.18 -35.52 -35.96
C SER A 565 -19.29 -36.53 -36.71
N GLY A 566 -19.65 -36.92 -37.94
CA GLY A 566 -18.79 -37.70 -38.85
C GLY A 566 -18.59 -39.18 -38.50
N TYR A 567 -18.96 -39.65 -37.31
CA TYR A 567 -19.02 -41.06 -36.89
C TYR A 567 -20.02 -41.20 -35.74
N GLY A 568 -20.76 -42.31 -35.68
CA GLY A 568 -21.63 -42.62 -34.55
C GLY A 568 -20.85 -42.75 -33.24
N THR A 569 -20.79 -41.67 -32.47
CA THR A 569 -20.35 -41.72 -31.08
C THR A 569 -21.48 -42.35 -30.29
N THR A 570 -21.27 -43.61 -29.93
CA THR A 570 -22.08 -44.28 -28.92
C THR A 570 -21.92 -43.47 -27.64
N ILE A 571 -23.06 -43.06 -27.05
CA ILE A 571 -23.13 -42.49 -25.71
C ILE A 571 -22.59 -43.56 -24.76
N GLN A 572 -21.29 -43.54 -24.48
CA GLN A 572 -20.69 -44.32 -23.41
C GLN A 572 -20.24 -43.34 -22.33
N GLY A 573 -21.05 -43.27 -21.28
CA GLY A 573 -20.74 -42.52 -20.08
C GLY A 573 -19.40 -42.98 -19.49
N GLN A 574 -18.62 -42.00 -19.04
CA GLN A 574 -17.54 -42.23 -18.09
C GLN A 574 -17.96 -41.62 -16.74
N ALA A 575 -17.69 -42.45 -15.72
CA ALA A 575 -18.16 -42.38 -14.35
C ALA A 575 -17.54 -41.26 -13.51
#